data_AF-A0A934VRI0-F1
#
_entry.id   AF-A0A934VRI0-F1
#
_cell.length_a   1.000
_cell.length_b   1.000
_cell.length_c   1.000
_cell.angle_alpha   90.00
_cell.angle_beta   90.00
_cell.angle_gamma   90.00
#
_symmetry.space_group_name_H-M   'P 1'
#
loop_
_entity.id
_entity.type
_entity.pdbx_description
1 polymer ?
#
loop_
_entity_poly.entity_id
_entity_poly.type
_entity_poly.pdbx_seq_one_letter_code
_entity_poly.pdbx_strand_id
1 'polypeptide(L)'
;MKMDDNFKKSFERATALQNLWVDSMTGMAKSWSDYSPSNDPGEEMKKARQRMLGAISKSWEDFMRTPEFLDMMRESMGQAASWGAQAKAGASRMHETMGTASKQDIDGVLLAIRHVEKRVLDRLETLQDLIEGLETDLSSLNEEHADKINDAFQEELVKKLSAIERTLSKKAAPAARPPATKAPAKKVAAKKPATKTARKTATKTTRRK
;
A
#
# COMPACT_ATOMS: atom_id res chain seq x y z
N MET A 1 -13.29 45.07 6.47
CA MET A 1 -12.05 44.81 5.72
C MET A 1 -11.08 43.83 6.38
N LYS A 2 -11.01 43.65 7.71
CA LYS A 2 -10.09 42.65 8.32
C LYS A 2 -10.50 41.17 8.20
N MET A 3 -11.78 40.87 7.92
CA MET A 3 -12.27 39.49 7.79
C MET A 3 -11.85 38.82 6.49
N ASP A 4 -11.80 39.57 5.38
CA ASP A 4 -11.44 39.05 4.06
C ASP A 4 -9.96 38.64 3.99
N ASP A 5 -9.10 39.35 4.72
CA ASP A 5 -7.66 39.05 4.81
C ASP A 5 -7.38 37.75 5.58
N ASN A 6 -8.15 37.47 6.63
CA ASN A 6 -8.05 36.22 7.37
C ASN A 6 -8.55 35.04 6.52
N PHE A 7 -9.65 35.23 5.78
CA PHE A 7 -10.16 34.19 4.88
C PHE A 7 -9.18 33.86 3.76
N LYS A 8 -8.56 34.89 3.15
CA LYS A 8 -7.50 34.69 2.15
C LYS A 8 -6.29 33.96 2.71
N LYS A 9 -5.82 34.32 3.91
CA LYS A 9 -4.72 33.60 4.58
C LYS A 9 -5.07 32.16 4.93
N SER A 10 -6.27 31.89 5.43
CA SER A 10 -6.74 30.52 5.67
C SER A 10 -6.85 29.71 4.38
N PHE A 11 -7.28 30.33 3.28
CA PHE A 11 -7.37 29.69 1.98
C PHE A 11 -5.97 29.42 1.38
N GLU A 12 -5.03 30.35 1.51
CA GLU A 12 -3.63 30.17 1.12
C GLU A 12 -2.96 29.05 1.94
N ARG A 13 -3.22 28.98 3.25
CA ARG A 13 -2.76 27.87 4.12
C ARG A 13 -3.37 26.53 3.74
N ALA A 14 -4.68 26.49 3.45
CA ALA A 14 -5.35 25.28 3.00
C ALA A 14 -4.82 24.82 1.64
N THR A 15 -4.51 25.75 0.74
CA THR A 15 -3.91 25.46 -0.57
C THR A 15 -2.48 24.96 -0.42
N ALA A 16 -1.70 25.52 0.50
CA ALA A 16 -0.35 25.03 0.82
C ALA A 16 -0.38 23.61 1.41
N LEU A 17 -1.32 23.32 2.32
CA LEU A 17 -1.54 21.99 2.87
C LEU A 17 -2.00 21.00 1.80
N GLN A 18 -2.93 21.40 0.93
CA GLN A 18 -3.41 20.58 -0.18
C GLN A 18 -2.26 20.25 -1.13
N ASN A 19 -1.42 21.23 -1.47
CA ASN A 19 -0.26 21.01 -2.33
C ASN A 19 0.74 20.06 -1.66
N LEU A 20 1.03 20.24 -0.37
CA LEU A 20 1.92 19.35 0.38
C LEU A 20 1.36 17.92 0.49
N TRP A 21 0.05 17.78 0.67
CA TRP A 21 -0.62 16.49 0.71
C TRP A 21 -0.61 15.79 -0.66
N VAL A 22 -0.90 16.52 -1.73
CA VAL A 22 -0.83 16.02 -3.11
C VAL A 22 0.60 15.64 -3.48
N ASP A 23 1.60 16.43 -3.08
CA ASP A 23 3.01 16.14 -3.36
C ASP A 23 3.49 14.90 -2.57
N SER A 24 3.06 14.76 -1.31
CA SER A 24 3.31 13.57 -0.48
C SER A 24 2.65 12.32 -1.07
N MET A 25 1.39 12.41 -1.49
CA MET A 25 0.67 11.33 -2.16
C MET A 25 1.28 10.96 -3.52
N THR A 26 1.79 11.94 -4.26
CA THR A 26 2.46 11.71 -5.55
C THR A 26 3.81 11.04 -5.37
N GLY A 27 4.59 11.45 -4.36
CA GLY A 27 5.82 10.76 -3.95
C GLY A 27 5.55 9.32 -3.52
N MET A 28 4.47 9.10 -2.77
CA MET A 28 4.01 7.78 -2.38
C MET A 28 3.60 6.93 -3.60
N ALA A 29 2.75 7.45 -4.49
CA ALA A 29 2.31 6.77 -5.70
C ALA A 29 3.49 6.40 -6.61
N LYS A 30 4.50 7.26 -6.70
CA LYS A 30 5.73 6.98 -7.44
C LYS A 30 6.53 5.84 -6.82
N SER A 31 6.66 5.82 -5.49
CA SER A 31 7.32 4.72 -4.77
C SER A 31 6.57 3.39 -4.88
N TRP A 32 5.24 3.43 -5.04
CA TRP A 32 4.41 2.26 -5.33
C TRP A 32 4.50 1.83 -6.79
N SER A 33 4.66 2.75 -7.75
CA SER A 33 4.78 2.42 -9.17
C SER A 33 6.11 1.76 -9.53
N ASP A 34 7.15 1.96 -8.71
CA ASP A 34 8.43 1.25 -8.83
C ASP A 34 8.37 -0.19 -8.27
N TYR A 35 7.23 -0.61 -7.70
CA TYR A 35 6.98 -1.98 -7.28
C TYR A 35 6.66 -2.85 -8.51
N SER A 36 7.64 -3.63 -8.97
CA SER A 36 7.47 -4.64 -10.02
C SER A 36 7.05 -5.98 -9.39
N PRO A 37 5.99 -6.67 -9.87
CA PRO A 37 5.48 -7.94 -9.31
C PRO A 37 6.42 -9.16 -9.42
N SER A 38 7.68 -8.95 -9.78
CA SER A 38 8.62 -9.97 -10.20
C SER A 38 9.54 -10.49 -9.09
N ASN A 39 9.45 -9.95 -7.87
CA ASN A 39 10.30 -10.34 -6.74
C ASN A 39 9.45 -10.71 -5.50
N ASP A 40 9.98 -11.64 -4.69
CA ASP A 40 9.30 -12.35 -3.60
C ASP A 40 8.45 -11.44 -2.66
N PRO A 41 7.17 -11.77 -2.38
CA PRO A 41 6.19 -10.79 -1.91
C PRO A 41 6.34 -10.34 -0.45
N GLY A 42 7.11 -11.05 0.37
CA GLY A 42 7.14 -10.83 1.83
C GLY A 42 8.18 -9.81 2.31
N GLU A 43 9.42 -9.92 1.85
CA GLU A 43 10.56 -9.13 2.35
C GLU A 43 10.71 -7.80 1.62
N GLU A 44 10.59 -7.80 0.28
CA GLU A 44 10.71 -6.57 -0.50
C GLU A 44 9.52 -5.63 -0.28
N MET A 45 8.32 -6.16 -0.06
CA MET A 45 7.14 -5.36 0.26
C MET A 45 7.23 -4.74 1.66
N LYS A 46 7.74 -5.48 2.66
CA LYS A 46 8.04 -4.92 3.99
C LYS A 46 9.07 -3.80 3.89
N LYS A 47 10.14 -4.00 3.11
CA LYS A 47 11.19 -3.00 2.89
C LYS A 47 10.71 -1.77 2.11
N ALA A 48 9.85 -1.97 1.10
CA ALA A 48 9.21 -0.90 0.36
C ALA A 48 8.27 -0.08 1.26
N ARG A 49 7.44 -0.76 2.08
CA ARG A 49 6.59 -0.11 3.09
C ARG A 49 7.41 0.66 4.11
N GLN A 50 8.52 0.11 4.60
CA GLN A 50 9.38 0.76 5.57
C GLN A 50 10.07 1.99 4.98
N ARG A 51 10.51 1.92 3.72
CA ARG A 51 11.06 3.07 2.98
C ARG A 51 10.01 4.15 2.71
N MET A 52 8.79 3.75 2.36
CA MET A 52 7.67 4.65 2.16
C MET A 52 7.31 5.37 3.47
N LEU A 53 7.12 4.62 4.56
CA LEU A 53 6.84 5.19 5.88
C LEU A 53 8.00 6.06 6.37
N GLY A 54 9.25 5.71 6.07
CA GLY A 54 10.41 6.54 6.37
C GLY A 54 10.41 7.86 5.58
N ALA A 55 10.07 7.83 4.28
CA ALA A 55 9.97 9.03 3.46
C ALA A 55 8.80 9.93 3.91
N ILE A 56 7.66 9.33 4.24
CA ILE A 56 6.49 10.04 4.78
C ILE A 56 6.84 10.66 6.12
N SER A 57 7.45 9.90 7.04
CA SER A 57 7.87 10.38 8.36
C SER A 57 8.82 11.57 8.23
N LYS A 58 9.78 11.52 7.31
CA LYS A 58 10.71 12.63 7.08
C LYS A 58 10.01 13.86 6.51
N SER A 59 9.11 13.67 5.54
CA SER A 59 8.30 14.78 4.99
C SER A 59 7.37 15.39 6.04
N TRP A 60 6.84 14.58 6.96
CA TRP A 60 6.04 15.02 8.09
C TRP A 60 6.88 15.75 9.14
N GLU A 61 8.10 15.31 9.40
CA GLU A 61 8.99 15.95 10.37
C GLU A 61 9.49 17.31 9.87
N ASP A 62 9.77 17.42 8.57
CA ASP A 62 10.09 18.69 7.91
C ASP A 62 8.87 19.62 7.87
N PHE A 63 7.67 19.08 7.64
CA PHE A 63 6.42 19.82 7.76
C PHE A 63 6.16 20.27 9.20
N MET A 64 6.39 19.43 10.20
CA MET A 64 6.22 19.80 11.61
C MET A 64 7.21 20.90 12.07
N ARG A 65 8.34 21.04 11.38
CA ARG A 65 9.30 22.14 11.60
C ARG A 65 8.94 23.42 10.85
N THR A 66 8.03 23.38 9.87
CA THR A 66 7.65 24.62 9.17
C THR A 66 6.93 25.60 10.11
N PRO A 67 7.23 26.90 10.03
CA PRO A 67 6.64 27.92 10.89
C PRO A 67 5.11 27.98 10.75
N GLU A 68 4.57 27.70 9.56
CA GLU A 68 3.12 27.62 9.32
C GLU A 68 2.46 26.49 10.12
N PHE A 69 3.11 25.33 10.26
CA PHE A 69 2.59 24.24 11.09
C PHE A 69 2.63 24.60 12.57
N LEU A 70 3.71 25.24 13.03
CA LEU A 70 3.83 25.67 14.42
C LEU A 70 2.81 26.77 14.76
N ASP A 71 2.56 27.70 13.84
CA ASP A 71 1.52 28.72 13.98
C ASP A 71 0.13 28.09 13.97
N MET A 72 -0.13 27.13 13.09
CA MET A 72 -1.38 26.37 13.08
C MET A 72 -1.56 25.57 14.37
N MET A 73 -0.52 24.90 14.88
CA MET A 73 -0.58 24.19 16.15
C MET A 73 -0.82 25.15 17.31
N ARG A 74 -0.14 26.30 17.33
CA ARG A 74 -0.30 27.33 18.36
C ARG A 74 -1.70 27.92 18.33
N GLU A 75 -2.23 28.16 17.15
CA GLU A 75 -3.61 28.59 16.93
C GLU A 75 -4.59 27.47 17.35
N SER A 76 -4.31 26.20 17.03
CA SER A 76 -5.14 25.06 17.44
C SER A 76 -5.12 24.81 18.95
N MET A 77 -3.98 25.01 19.62
CA MET A 77 -3.86 24.96 21.08
C MET A 77 -4.59 26.13 21.72
N GLY A 78 -4.48 27.32 21.13
CA GLY A 78 -5.24 28.50 21.53
C GLY A 78 -6.74 28.28 21.38
N GLN A 79 -7.17 27.69 20.26
CA GLN A 79 -8.55 27.32 19.99
C GLN A 79 -9.02 26.20 20.91
N ALA A 80 -8.21 25.17 21.19
CA ALA A 80 -8.54 24.09 22.11
C ALA A 80 -8.65 24.59 23.57
N ALA A 81 -7.77 25.50 23.99
CA ALA A 81 -7.87 26.15 25.29
C ALA A 81 -9.10 27.08 25.34
N SER A 82 -9.40 27.81 24.27
CA SER A 82 -10.61 28.62 24.16
C SER A 82 -11.87 27.77 24.11
N TRP A 83 -11.80 26.57 23.52
CA TRP A 83 -12.89 25.60 23.48
C TRP A 83 -13.09 24.99 24.85
N GLY A 84 -12.02 24.67 25.59
CA GLY A 84 -12.11 24.27 27.00
C GLY A 84 -12.71 25.38 27.87
N ALA A 85 -12.33 26.63 27.64
CA ALA A 85 -12.90 27.78 28.32
C ALA A 85 -14.37 28.03 27.93
N GLN A 86 -14.74 27.87 26.65
CA GLN A 86 -16.10 27.98 26.14
C GLN A 86 -16.97 26.79 26.54
N ALA A 87 -16.41 25.59 26.66
CA ALA A 87 -17.09 24.41 27.18
C ALA A 87 -17.29 24.52 28.68
N LYS A 88 -16.32 25.08 29.42
CA LYS A 88 -16.46 25.37 30.85
C LYS A 88 -17.44 26.52 31.11
N ALA A 89 -17.37 27.61 30.33
CA ALA A 89 -18.35 28.69 30.38
C ALA A 89 -19.71 28.23 29.88
N GLY A 90 -19.76 27.32 28.92
CA GLY A 90 -20.96 26.64 28.43
C GLY A 90 -21.56 25.75 29.51
N ALA A 91 -20.76 24.97 30.22
CA ALA A 91 -21.19 24.15 31.35
C ALA A 91 -21.63 25.00 32.54
N SER A 92 -20.94 26.11 32.84
CA SER A 92 -21.33 27.07 33.88
C SER A 92 -22.62 27.81 33.49
N ARG A 93 -22.76 28.24 32.23
CA ARG A 93 -24.02 28.81 31.72
C ARG A 93 -25.12 27.78 31.66
N MET A 94 -24.81 26.53 31.35
CA MET A 94 -25.75 25.41 31.35
C MET A 94 -26.16 25.03 32.77
N HIS A 95 -25.30 25.23 33.76
CA HIS A 95 -25.61 25.10 35.19
C HIS A 95 -26.46 26.28 35.69
N GLU A 96 -26.17 27.51 35.26
CA GLU A 96 -27.00 28.70 35.54
C GLU A 96 -28.36 28.64 34.84
N THR A 97 -28.41 28.20 33.58
CA THR A 97 -29.65 27.96 32.88
C THR A 97 -30.33 26.70 33.39
N MET A 98 -29.65 25.65 33.88
CA MET A 98 -30.30 24.52 34.57
C MET A 98 -31.02 24.91 35.87
N GLY A 99 -30.71 26.08 36.43
CA GLY A 99 -31.52 26.69 37.47
C GLY A 99 -32.93 27.10 37.00
N THR A 100 -33.16 27.22 35.68
CA THR A 100 -34.40 27.76 35.07
C THR A 100 -34.88 27.08 33.76
N ALA A 101 -34.07 26.26 33.11
CA ALA A 101 -34.33 25.54 31.86
C ALA A 101 -34.80 24.12 32.21
N SER A 102 -35.89 23.70 31.57
CA SER A 102 -36.65 22.52 31.96
C SER A 102 -35.74 21.28 31.99
N LYS A 103 -35.76 20.52 33.09
CA LYS A 103 -35.05 19.23 33.21
C LYS A 103 -35.33 18.30 32.01
N GLN A 104 -36.49 18.46 31.40
CA GLN A 104 -36.97 17.71 30.25
C GLN A 104 -36.11 17.90 28.99
N ASP A 105 -35.56 19.09 28.73
CA ASP A 105 -34.71 19.32 27.56
C ASP A 105 -33.35 18.64 27.70
N ILE A 106 -32.86 18.54 28.94
CA ILE A 106 -31.56 17.94 29.26
C ILE A 106 -31.64 16.43 29.21
N ASP A 107 -32.73 15.86 29.71
CA ASP A 107 -33.02 14.43 29.51
C ASP A 107 -33.13 14.09 28.02
N GLY A 108 -33.71 14.99 27.21
CA GLY A 108 -33.75 14.85 25.75
C GLY A 108 -32.37 14.83 25.10
N VAL A 109 -31.48 15.76 25.46
CA VAL A 109 -30.10 15.80 24.95
C VAL A 109 -29.30 14.59 25.42
N LEU A 110 -29.41 14.18 26.69
CA LEU A 110 -28.72 12.99 27.20
C LEU A 110 -29.21 11.71 26.53
N LEU A 111 -30.52 11.60 26.23
CA LEU A 111 -31.07 10.49 25.48
C LEU A 111 -30.54 10.47 24.04
N ALA A 112 -30.47 11.62 23.38
CA ALA A 112 -29.92 11.75 22.03
C ALA A 112 -28.43 11.36 22.00
N ILE A 113 -27.64 11.81 22.96
CA ILE A 113 -26.22 11.44 23.10
C ILE A 113 -26.09 9.93 23.29
N ARG A 114 -26.90 9.33 24.17
CA ARG A 114 -26.92 7.87 24.39
C ARG A 114 -27.27 7.10 23.11
N HIS A 115 -28.18 7.61 22.28
CA HIS A 115 -28.50 6.97 21.00
C HIS A 115 -27.35 7.08 19.99
N VAL A 116 -26.64 8.21 19.96
CA VAL A 116 -25.46 8.38 19.12
C VAL A 116 -24.34 7.44 19.59
N GLU A 117 -24.10 7.37 20.90
CA GLU A 117 -23.12 6.46 21.50
C GLU A 117 -23.41 5.01 21.12
N LYS A 118 -24.65 4.55 21.30
CA LYS A 118 -25.04 3.19 20.90
C LYS A 118 -24.81 2.93 19.42
N ARG A 119 -25.19 3.87 18.54
CA ARG A 119 -24.98 3.73 17.09
C ARG A 119 -23.50 3.68 16.72
N VAL A 120 -22.64 4.39 17.44
CA VAL A 120 -21.19 4.35 17.22
C VAL A 120 -20.63 3.01 17.65
N LEU A 121 -21.05 2.48 18.81
CA LEU A 121 -20.67 1.15 19.27
C LEU A 121 -21.11 0.05 18.31
N ASP A 122 -22.38 0.07 17.87
CA ASP A 122 -22.90 -0.91 16.88
C ASP A 122 -22.07 -0.91 15.58
N ARG A 123 -21.63 0.28 15.13
CA ARG A 123 -20.78 0.41 13.94
C ARG A 123 -19.35 -0.08 14.18
N LEU A 124 -18.81 0.13 15.38
CA LEU A 124 -17.49 -0.39 15.75
C LEU A 124 -17.49 -1.91 15.84
N GLU A 125 -18.54 -2.51 16.42
CA GLU A 125 -18.73 -3.96 16.44
C GLU A 125 -18.82 -4.53 15.01
N THR A 126 -19.61 -3.89 14.14
CA THR A 126 -19.69 -4.30 12.73
C THR A 126 -18.32 -4.21 12.02
N LEU A 127 -17.51 -3.19 12.33
CA LEU A 127 -16.16 -3.07 11.76
C LEU A 127 -15.21 -4.14 12.30
N GLN A 128 -15.34 -4.51 13.58
CA GLN A 128 -14.58 -5.59 14.16
C GLN A 128 -14.92 -6.93 13.48
N ASP A 129 -16.21 -7.25 13.32
CA ASP A 129 -16.66 -8.47 12.64
C ASP A 129 -16.13 -8.54 11.19
N LEU A 130 -16.09 -7.41 10.49
CA LEU A 130 -15.53 -7.34 9.14
C LEU A 130 -14.02 -7.55 9.11
N ILE A 131 -13.28 -7.05 10.11
CA ILE A 131 -11.84 -7.28 10.22
C ILE A 131 -11.56 -8.75 10.52
N GLU A 132 -12.27 -9.35 11.47
CA GLU A 132 -12.14 -10.78 11.80
C GLU A 132 -12.49 -11.67 10.59
N GLY A 133 -13.52 -11.29 9.81
CA GLY A 133 -13.85 -11.94 8.54
C GLY A 133 -12.71 -11.85 7.52
N LEU A 134 -12.14 -10.65 7.32
CA LEU A 134 -11.02 -10.44 6.40
C LEU A 134 -9.75 -11.19 6.83
N GLU A 135 -9.47 -11.28 8.14
CA GLU A 135 -8.33 -12.05 8.66
C GLU A 135 -8.52 -13.55 8.43
N THR A 136 -9.75 -14.05 8.57
CA THR A 136 -10.10 -15.44 8.27
C THR A 136 -9.97 -15.74 6.78
N ASP A 137 -10.50 -14.87 5.93
CA ASP A 137 -10.38 -14.98 4.47
C ASP A 137 -8.92 -14.96 4.01
N LEU A 138 -8.12 -14.03 4.55
CA LEU A 138 -6.68 -13.94 4.27
C LEU A 138 -5.93 -15.19 4.74
N SER A 139 -6.27 -15.73 5.91
CA SER A 139 -5.66 -16.96 6.42
C SER A 139 -5.96 -18.14 5.51
N SER A 140 -7.22 -18.29 5.08
CA SER A 140 -7.63 -19.38 4.18
C SER A 140 -6.99 -19.28 2.79
N LEU A 141 -6.91 -18.07 2.23
CA LEU A 141 -6.22 -17.83 0.96
C LEU A 141 -4.73 -18.14 1.06
N ASN A 142 -4.10 -17.81 2.19
CA ASN A 142 -2.69 -18.09 2.40
C ASN A 142 -2.41 -19.60 2.54
N GLU A 143 -3.28 -20.34 3.23
CA GLU A 143 -3.19 -21.81 3.29
C GLU A 143 -3.40 -22.45 1.92
N GLU A 144 -4.45 -22.06 1.18
CA GLU A 144 -4.71 -22.59 -0.16
C GLU A 144 -3.55 -22.29 -1.13
N HIS A 145 -2.94 -21.09 -1.02
CA HIS A 145 -1.80 -20.73 -1.84
C HIS A 145 -0.53 -21.49 -1.44
N ALA A 146 -0.30 -21.70 -0.14
CA ALA A 146 0.83 -22.47 0.36
C ALA A 146 0.76 -23.93 -0.10
N ASP A 147 -0.42 -24.56 -0.05
CA ASP A 147 -0.63 -25.93 -0.52
C ASP A 147 -0.37 -26.06 -2.02
N LYS A 148 -0.91 -25.14 -2.84
CA LYS A 148 -0.65 -25.11 -4.29
C LYS A 148 0.83 -24.96 -4.62
N ILE A 149 1.56 -24.14 -3.86
CA ILE A 149 3.01 -23.96 -4.04
C ILE A 149 3.74 -25.26 -3.68
N ASN A 150 3.37 -25.90 -2.57
CA ASN A 150 4.00 -27.14 -2.12
C ASN A 150 3.76 -28.28 -3.11
N ASP A 151 2.54 -28.42 -3.62
CA ASP A 151 2.18 -29.41 -4.64
C ASP A 151 2.98 -29.19 -5.94
N ALA A 152 3.01 -27.95 -6.44
CA ALA A 152 3.78 -27.61 -7.63
C ALA A 152 5.28 -27.87 -7.47
N PHE A 153 5.83 -27.62 -6.27
CA PHE A 153 7.22 -27.90 -5.95
C PHE A 153 7.50 -29.41 -5.88
N GLN A 154 6.61 -30.20 -5.28
CA GLN A 154 6.72 -31.65 -5.24
C GLN A 154 6.68 -32.26 -6.63
N GLU A 155 5.78 -31.80 -7.51
CA GLU A 155 5.74 -32.23 -8.91
C GLU A 155 7.06 -31.93 -9.65
N GLU A 156 7.64 -30.74 -9.42
CA GLU A 156 8.91 -30.37 -10.03
C GLU A 156 10.07 -31.25 -9.52
N LEU A 157 10.09 -31.59 -8.22
CA LEU A 157 11.07 -32.49 -7.64
C LEU A 157 10.97 -33.91 -8.21
N VAL A 158 9.77 -34.47 -8.30
CA VAL A 158 9.53 -35.79 -8.90
C VAL A 158 9.98 -35.80 -10.36
N LYS A 159 9.67 -34.73 -11.10
CA LYS A 159 10.10 -34.56 -12.49
C LYS A 159 11.64 -34.49 -12.60
N LYS A 160 12.32 -33.77 -11.72
CA LYS A 160 13.79 -33.70 -11.69
C LYS A 160 14.42 -35.04 -11.33
N LEU A 161 13.89 -35.75 -10.34
CA LEU A 161 14.34 -37.09 -9.93
C LEU A 161 14.23 -38.10 -11.09
N SER A 162 13.07 -38.16 -11.75
CA SER A 162 12.88 -39.06 -12.90
C SER A 162 13.79 -38.73 -14.09
N ALA A 163 14.11 -37.45 -14.31
CA ALA A 163 15.08 -37.04 -15.32
C ALA A 163 16.49 -37.53 -14.98
N ILE A 164 16.91 -37.39 -13.72
CA ILE A 164 18.20 -37.89 -13.24
C ILE A 164 18.28 -39.41 -13.40
N GLU A 165 17.26 -40.14 -12.99
CA GLU A 165 17.20 -41.61 -13.13
C GLU A 165 17.33 -42.07 -14.58
N ARG A 166 16.67 -41.37 -15.53
CA ARG A 166 16.84 -41.63 -16.97
C ARG A 166 18.27 -41.37 -17.44
N THR A 167 18.93 -40.31 -16.97
CA THR A 167 20.33 -40.05 -17.34
C THR A 167 21.29 -41.09 -16.78
N LEU A 168 21.05 -41.57 -15.55
CA LEU A 168 21.84 -42.64 -14.93
C LEU A 168 21.64 -43.97 -15.65
N SER A 169 20.38 -44.34 -15.96
CA SER A 169 20.07 -45.55 -16.73
C SER A 169 20.70 -45.53 -18.13
N LYS A 170 20.68 -44.37 -18.80
CA LYS A 170 21.32 -44.21 -20.12
C LYS A 170 22.85 -44.32 -20.05
N LYS A 171 23.45 -43.98 -18.91
CA LYS A 171 24.90 -44.10 -18.66
C LYS A 171 25.31 -45.50 -18.18
N ALA A 172 24.40 -46.23 -17.52
CA ALA A 172 24.60 -47.59 -17.04
C ALA A 172 24.32 -48.67 -18.11
N ALA A 173 23.66 -48.32 -19.22
CA ALA A 173 23.54 -49.22 -20.36
C ALA A 173 24.95 -49.59 -20.89
N PRO A 174 25.32 -50.89 -20.91
CA PRO A 174 26.64 -51.31 -21.35
C PRO A 174 26.84 -50.88 -22.80
N ALA A 175 27.98 -50.24 -23.07
CA ALA A 175 28.36 -49.76 -24.38
C ALA A 175 28.31 -50.89 -25.40
N ALA A 176 27.18 -51.01 -26.12
CA ALA A 176 27.08 -51.79 -27.32
C ALA A 176 28.03 -51.17 -28.34
N ARG A 177 29.15 -51.88 -28.54
CA ARG A 177 30.25 -51.56 -29.45
C ARG A 177 29.69 -51.12 -30.81
N PRO A 178 29.98 -49.90 -31.29
CA PRO A 178 29.48 -49.48 -32.60
C PRO A 178 30.17 -50.30 -33.71
N PRO A 179 29.42 -50.77 -34.74
CA PRO A 179 30.04 -51.38 -35.91
C PRO A 179 30.82 -50.32 -36.69
N ALA A 180 32.03 -50.68 -37.09
CA ALA A 180 32.97 -49.84 -37.82
C ALA A 180 32.37 -49.35 -39.16
N THR A 181 31.93 -48.09 -39.19
CA THR A 181 31.56 -47.41 -40.44
C THR A 181 32.78 -46.77 -41.08
N LYS A 182 33.08 -47.24 -42.30
CA LYS A 182 34.09 -46.73 -43.22
C LYS A 182 33.88 -45.25 -43.53
N ALA A 183 35.01 -44.54 -43.60
CA ALA A 183 35.12 -43.16 -44.08
C ALA A 183 34.60 -43.00 -45.52
N PRO A 184 34.12 -41.79 -45.85
CA PRO A 184 34.58 -41.20 -47.10
C PRO A 184 35.00 -39.73 -46.99
N ALA A 185 36.16 -39.49 -47.59
CA ALA A 185 36.55 -38.34 -48.42
C ALA A 185 35.95 -36.95 -48.16
N LYS A 186 36.83 -36.11 -47.61
CA LYS A 186 37.06 -34.68 -47.93
C LYS A 186 36.45 -34.22 -49.26
N LYS A 187 35.57 -33.21 -49.22
CA LYS A 187 35.38 -32.27 -50.33
C LYS A 187 35.31 -30.85 -49.80
N VAL A 188 36.15 -30.00 -50.38
CA VAL A 188 36.46 -28.62 -50.01
C VAL A 188 35.54 -27.65 -50.78
N ALA A 189 35.36 -26.46 -50.19
CA ALA A 189 34.94 -25.18 -50.77
C ALA A 189 33.43 -24.89 -50.87
N ALA A 190 32.97 -23.84 -50.15
CA ALA A 190 32.84 -22.50 -50.73
C ALA A 190 32.49 -21.47 -49.64
N LYS A 191 32.81 -20.21 -49.95
CA LYS A 191 32.95 -19.05 -49.07
C LYS A 191 31.70 -18.13 -49.18
N LYS A 192 31.39 -17.42 -48.08
CA LYS A 192 30.68 -16.10 -47.96
C LYS A 192 29.14 -16.04 -48.14
N PRO A 193 28.46 -14.94 -47.70
CA PRO A 193 28.74 -13.99 -46.60
C PRO A 193 27.51 -13.69 -45.70
N ALA A 194 27.74 -12.82 -44.71
CA ALA A 194 26.83 -12.27 -43.70
C ALA A 194 25.47 -11.75 -44.19
N THR A 195 24.48 -11.79 -43.29
CA THR A 195 23.40 -10.78 -43.25
C THR A 195 22.95 -10.57 -41.81
N LYS A 196 23.26 -9.37 -41.30
CA LYS A 196 22.58 -8.75 -40.16
C LYS A 196 21.14 -8.47 -40.56
N THR A 197 20.19 -8.68 -39.66
CA THR A 197 18.91 -7.97 -39.73
C THR A 197 18.48 -7.56 -38.32
N ALA A 198 18.70 -6.27 -38.05
CA ALA A 198 18.01 -5.52 -37.03
C ALA A 198 16.57 -5.22 -37.49
N ARG A 199 15.61 -5.25 -36.56
CA ARG A 199 14.31 -4.52 -36.52
C ARG A 199 13.44 -5.23 -35.47
N LYS A 200 12.68 -4.59 -34.59
CA LYS A 200 12.19 -3.21 -34.55
C LYS A 200 11.64 -2.95 -33.14
N THR A 201 11.96 -1.79 -32.59
CA THR A 201 11.21 -1.11 -31.54
C THR A 201 9.80 -0.77 -32.06
N ALA A 202 8.79 -0.86 -31.19
CA ALA A 202 7.50 -0.20 -31.38
C ALA A 202 6.90 0.20 -30.03
N THR A 203 7.24 1.42 -29.65
CA THR A 203 6.54 2.28 -28.69
C THR A 203 5.08 2.46 -29.11
N LYS A 204 4.12 2.31 -28.20
CA LYS A 204 2.75 2.83 -28.39
C LYS A 204 2.29 3.62 -27.17
N THR A 205 2.67 4.89 -27.17
CA THR A 205 2.03 5.97 -26.44
C THR A 205 0.63 6.19 -27.04
N THR A 206 -0.42 6.15 -26.23
CA THR A 206 -1.72 6.73 -26.61
C THR A 206 -2.19 7.66 -25.49
N ARG A 207 -1.93 8.95 -25.72
CA ARG A 207 -2.52 10.11 -25.04
C ARG A 207 -3.93 10.28 -25.59
N ARG A 208 -4.95 10.34 -24.73
CA ARG A 208 -6.30 10.75 -25.12
C ARG A 208 -6.66 12.04 -24.38
N LYS A 209 -7.32 12.91 -25.15
CA LYS A 209 -7.70 14.29 -24.89
C LYS A 209 -8.73 14.40 -23.78
#